data_AF-A0AAI8IP87-F1
#
_entry.id   AF-A0AAI8IP87-F1
#
_cell.length_a   1.000
_cell.length_b   1.000
_cell.length_c   1.000
_cell.angle_alpha   90.00
_cell.angle_beta   90.00
_cell.angle_gamma   90.00
#
_symmetry.space_group_name_H-M   'P 1'
#
loop_
_entity.id
_entity.type
_entity.pdbx_description
1 polymer ?
#
loop_
_entity_poly.entity_id
_entity_poly.type
_entity_poly.pdbx_seq_one_letter_code
_entity_poly.pdbx_strand_id
1 'polypeptide(L)'
;MQPPATPVPQEPDQAPEVAGRREGTPHLRGDLRAAVPDASAAVGVTAAVFVFLWYRMEAGTSSTAAVMPFMDDPRAYWMYLLSQAFGWSALLWAWGTVMLGLVLSGPRTARQPPRRTLERWHRTTSLTTTALMFAHALMFAAELVRHDTRPAWLTRLWSAFADSFVPGWYDSGTGQIAIPIGQAALYLAVPLGLLFYVRHRIGPRTWRRLHRFVLAVYVLSVWHTLLYGTNVWYGEWPRTVLWLLQIPVALLLVVRLARPARRAERLGAPGRPGGPRLPEWTARALGRLAAAAAVAGILAVVVSGHDGGRTRPADPPASTPHDHGSD
;
A
#
# COMPACT_ATOMS: atom_id res chain seq x y z
N MET A 1 -8.24 -77.34 -43.98
CA MET A 1 -7.67 -77.27 -42.62
C MET A 1 -7.12 -75.88 -42.40
N GLN A 2 -7.83 -75.06 -41.64
CA GLN A 2 -7.42 -73.75 -41.12
C GLN A 2 -7.49 -73.85 -39.58
N PRO A 3 -6.52 -73.31 -38.83
CA PRO A 3 -6.54 -73.37 -37.37
C PRO A 3 -7.55 -72.38 -36.77
N PRO A 4 -8.07 -72.64 -35.55
CA PRO A 4 -9.03 -71.76 -34.89
C PRO A 4 -8.33 -70.50 -34.34
N ALA A 5 -9.01 -69.36 -34.47
CA ALA A 5 -8.57 -68.09 -33.91
C ALA A 5 -8.70 -68.09 -32.37
N THR A 6 -7.63 -67.74 -31.67
CA THR A 6 -7.60 -67.44 -30.23
C THR A 6 -8.36 -66.14 -29.92
N PRO A 7 -9.10 -66.07 -28.80
CA PRO A 7 -9.77 -64.83 -28.38
C PRO A 7 -8.75 -63.87 -27.73
N VAL A 8 -8.78 -62.61 -28.15
CA VAL A 8 -8.01 -61.52 -27.55
C VAL A 8 -8.64 -61.13 -26.20
N PRO A 9 -7.88 -61.01 -25.09
CA PRO A 9 -8.42 -60.50 -23.84
C PRO A 9 -8.75 -59.01 -23.95
N GLN A 10 -9.96 -58.61 -23.54
CA GLN A 10 -10.34 -57.20 -23.38
C GLN A 10 -9.57 -56.60 -22.20
N GLU A 11 -8.69 -55.63 -22.48
CA GLU A 11 -8.16 -54.73 -21.45
C GLU A 11 -9.28 -53.85 -20.88
N PRO A 12 -9.36 -53.69 -19.54
CA PRO A 12 -10.34 -52.81 -18.94
C PRO A 12 -10.01 -51.34 -19.25
N ASP A 13 -11.04 -50.67 -19.75
CA ASP A 13 -11.15 -49.24 -20.06
C ASP A 13 -10.53 -48.37 -18.94
N GLN A 14 -9.26 -48.00 -19.10
CA GLN A 14 -8.63 -46.99 -18.24
C GLN A 14 -9.13 -45.62 -18.67
N ALA A 15 -10.22 -45.20 -18.03
CA ALA A 15 -10.70 -43.83 -18.07
C ALA A 15 -9.54 -42.87 -17.74
N PRO A 16 -9.29 -41.82 -18.55
CA PRO A 16 -8.31 -40.82 -18.19
C PRO A 16 -8.88 -39.98 -17.05
N GLU A 17 -8.46 -40.29 -15.84
CA GLU A 17 -8.69 -39.50 -14.62
C GLU A 17 -7.83 -38.21 -14.67
N VAL A 18 -8.02 -37.39 -15.71
CA VAL A 18 -7.54 -36.01 -15.71
C VAL A 18 -8.60 -35.19 -15.01
N ALA A 19 -8.65 -35.33 -13.69
CA ALA A 19 -9.28 -34.37 -12.80
C ALA A 19 -8.54 -33.03 -12.94
N GLY A 20 -8.90 -32.28 -13.97
CA GLY A 20 -8.63 -30.85 -14.07
C GLY A 20 -9.22 -30.20 -12.83
N ARG A 21 -8.37 -30.02 -11.83
CA ARG A 21 -8.70 -29.35 -10.57
C ARG A 21 -9.18 -27.95 -10.92
N ARG A 22 -10.50 -27.81 -11.12
CA ARG A 22 -11.18 -26.52 -11.25
C ARG A 22 -10.66 -25.68 -10.09
N GLU A 23 -9.92 -24.62 -10.40
CA GLU A 23 -9.43 -23.70 -9.39
C GLU A 23 -10.64 -23.24 -8.58
N GLY A 24 -10.77 -23.76 -7.36
CA GLY A 24 -11.90 -23.47 -6.50
C GLY A 24 -12.05 -21.96 -6.36
N THR A 25 -13.30 -21.50 -6.25
CA THR A 25 -13.63 -20.11 -5.96
C THR A 25 -12.70 -19.57 -4.87
N PRO A 26 -12.06 -18.40 -5.03
CA PRO A 26 -11.21 -17.86 -3.99
C PRO A 26 -12.02 -17.66 -2.70
N HIS A 27 -11.62 -18.32 -1.62
CA HIS A 27 -12.28 -18.26 -0.33
C HIS A 27 -11.47 -17.40 0.65
N LEU A 28 -12.08 -16.31 1.14
CA LEU A 28 -11.46 -15.37 2.08
C LEU A 28 -10.84 -16.07 3.29
N ARG A 29 -11.54 -17.06 3.88
CA ARG A 29 -11.02 -17.82 5.03
C ARG A 29 -9.70 -18.55 4.73
N GLY A 30 -9.57 -19.10 3.52
CA GLY A 30 -8.34 -19.79 3.10
C GLY A 30 -7.18 -18.82 2.91
N ASP A 31 -7.44 -17.67 2.30
CA ASP A 31 -6.44 -16.63 2.10
C ASP A 31 -6.03 -15.96 3.42
N LEU A 32 -6.95 -15.76 4.37
CA LEU A 32 -6.65 -15.27 5.73
C LEU A 32 -5.71 -16.23 6.49
N ARG A 33 -5.99 -17.54 6.46
CA ARG A 33 -5.08 -18.54 7.04
C ARG A 33 -3.72 -18.55 6.34
N ALA A 34 -3.71 -18.41 5.02
CA ALA A 34 -2.47 -18.36 4.25
C ALA A 34 -1.67 -17.08 4.49
N ALA A 35 -2.30 -16.01 4.98
CA ALA A 35 -1.66 -14.73 5.30
C ALA A 35 -0.98 -14.73 6.67
N VAL A 36 -1.23 -15.71 7.55
CA VAL A 36 -0.65 -15.76 8.90
C VAL A 36 0.87 -15.56 8.91
N PRO A 37 1.69 -16.24 8.08
CA PRO A 37 3.14 -16.02 8.09
C PRO A 37 3.55 -14.60 7.66
N ASP A 38 2.85 -14.05 6.67
CA ASP A 38 3.07 -12.69 6.17
C ASP A 38 2.69 -11.64 7.23
N ALA A 39 1.56 -11.86 7.91
CA ALA A 39 1.10 -11.04 9.02
C ALA A 39 2.02 -11.15 10.25
N SER A 40 2.55 -12.33 10.57
CA SER A 40 3.53 -12.50 11.64
C SER A 40 4.82 -11.74 11.34
N ALA A 41 5.31 -11.78 10.09
CA ALA A 41 6.44 -10.96 9.66
C ALA A 41 6.13 -9.46 9.79
N ALA A 42 4.90 -9.04 9.44
CA ALA A 42 4.45 -7.66 9.61
C ALA A 42 4.44 -7.22 11.07
N VAL A 43 3.98 -8.06 11.98
CA VAL A 43 4.01 -7.79 13.42
C VAL A 43 5.45 -7.64 13.90
N GLY A 44 6.35 -8.54 13.48
CA GLY A 44 7.77 -8.45 13.83
C GLY A 44 8.42 -7.15 13.35
N VAL A 45 8.17 -6.75 12.10
CA VAL A 45 8.68 -5.48 11.56
C VAL A 45 8.05 -4.29 12.27
N THR A 46 6.75 -4.33 12.55
CA THR A 46 6.07 -3.25 13.30
C THR A 46 6.64 -3.09 14.70
N ALA A 47 6.92 -4.19 15.40
CA ALA A 47 7.57 -4.15 16.70
C ALA A 47 8.99 -3.57 16.61
N ALA A 48 9.78 -3.96 15.60
CA ALA A 48 11.11 -3.41 15.38
C ALA A 48 11.08 -1.90 15.09
N VAL A 49 10.15 -1.44 14.25
CA VAL A 49 9.95 0.00 13.98
C VAL A 49 9.51 0.73 15.25
N PHE A 50 8.59 0.17 16.03
CA PHE A 50 8.16 0.75 17.29
C PHE A 50 9.34 0.93 18.27
N VAL A 51 10.13 -0.11 18.48
CA VAL A 51 11.33 -0.06 19.35
C VAL A 51 12.34 0.97 18.83
N PHE A 52 12.55 1.03 17.52
CA PHE A 52 13.43 2.02 16.90
C PHE A 52 12.95 3.45 17.16
N LEU A 53 11.66 3.73 16.96
CA LEU A 53 11.08 5.06 17.21
C LEU A 53 11.12 5.44 18.69
N TRP A 54 10.84 4.47 19.57
CA TRP A 54 10.94 4.63 21.02
C TRP A 54 12.35 5.04 21.44
N TYR A 55 13.36 4.27 21.01
CA TYR A 55 14.76 4.54 21.34
C TYR A 55 15.22 5.91 20.82
N ARG A 56 14.81 6.29 19.60
CA ARG A 56 15.13 7.63 19.06
C ARG A 56 14.54 8.76 19.90
N MET A 57 13.35 8.55 20.48
CA MET A 57 12.69 9.52 21.34
C MET A 57 13.41 9.64 22.69
N GLU A 58 13.74 8.51 23.34
CA GLU A 58 14.55 8.51 24.58
C GLU A 58 15.93 9.13 24.38
N ALA A 59 16.55 8.92 23.22
CA ALA A 59 17.86 9.48 22.89
C ALA A 59 17.79 10.96 22.44
N GLY A 60 16.62 11.60 22.43
CA GLY A 60 16.44 13.00 22.00
C GLY A 60 16.70 13.26 20.51
N THR A 61 16.82 12.20 19.69
CA THR A 61 17.10 12.31 18.24
C THR A 61 15.83 12.22 17.38
N SER A 62 14.68 11.99 18.00
CA SER A 62 13.39 11.84 17.31
C SER A 62 12.96 13.12 16.61
N SER A 63 12.66 13.00 15.32
CA SER A 63 12.06 14.08 14.53
C SER A 63 10.61 14.35 14.98
N THR A 64 9.94 13.38 15.62
CA THR A 64 8.59 13.59 16.21
C THR A 64 8.65 14.60 17.35
N ALA A 65 9.57 14.43 18.30
CA ALA A 65 9.72 15.36 19.42
C ALA A 65 10.13 16.76 18.95
N ALA A 66 10.91 16.87 17.86
CA ALA A 66 11.25 18.17 17.29
C ALA A 66 10.06 18.89 16.63
N VAL A 67 9.13 18.16 16.01
CA VAL A 67 7.95 18.73 15.35
C VAL A 67 6.81 18.99 16.34
N MET A 68 6.64 18.10 17.31
CA MET A 68 5.62 18.17 18.37
C MET A 68 6.31 18.01 19.73
N PRO A 69 6.89 19.09 20.30
CA PRO A 69 7.64 19.04 21.55
C PRO A 69 6.85 18.49 22.73
N PHE A 70 5.54 18.72 22.77
CA PHE A 70 4.67 18.18 23.82
C PHE A 70 4.59 16.64 23.82
N MET A 71 5.05 15.97 22.74
CA MET A 71 5.10 14.51 22.62
C MET A 71 6.49 13.93 22.92
N ASP A 72 7.33 14.62 23.70
CA ASP A 72 8.70 14.19 24.01
C ASP A 72 8.79 13.03 25.02
N ASP A 73 7.68 12.65 25.67
CA ASP A 73 7.60 11.46 26.52
C ASP A 73 7.05 10.22 25.77
N PRO A 74 7.90 9.22 25.45
CA PRO A 74 7.46 8.01 24.76
C PRO A 74 6.49 7.15 25.57
N ARG A 75 6.53 7.23 26.92
CA ARG A 75 5.60 6.50 27.79
C ARG A 75 4.24 7.15 27.79
N ALA A 76 4.21 8.48 27.83
CA ALA A 76 2.96 9.21 27.70
C ALA A 76 2.34 9.03 26.31
N TYR A 77 3.11 8.92 25.22
CA TYR A 77 2.62 8.89 23.83
C TYR A 77 2.87 7.57 23.08
N TRP A 78 2.94 6.44 23.79
CA TRP A 78 3.28 5.14 23.19
C TRP A 78 2.30 4.68 22.10
N MET A 79 1.00 5.01 22.20
CA MET A 79 0.02 4.63 21.18
C MET A 79 0.22 5.43 19.89
N TYR A 80 0.66 6.68 20.00
CA TYR A 80 1.08 7.48 18.85
C TYR A 80 2.28 6.85 18.15
N LEU A 81 3.31 6.45 18.91
CA LEU A 81 4.49 5.75 18.37
C LEU A 81 4.10 4.41 17.71
N LEU A 82 3.17 3.67 18.32
CA LEU A 82 2.65 2.42 17.75
C LEU A 82 1.84 2.66 16.48
N SER A 83 1.02 3.72 16.43
CA SER A 83 0.34 4.14 15.20
C SER A 83 1.36 4.45 14.11
N GLN A 84 2.43 5.20 14.41
CA GLN A 84 3.50 5.47 13.44
C GLN A 84 4.18 4.19 12.95
N ALA A 85 4.43 3.23 13.84
CA ALA A 85 5.00 1.95 13.45
C ALA A 85 4.08 1.17 12.50
N PHE A 86 2.77 1.15 12.77
CA PHE A 86 1.80 0.59 11.82
C PHE A 86 1.80 1.32 10.48
N GLY A 87 1.91 2.65 10.47
CA GLY A 87 1.96 3.45 9.25
C GLY A 87 3.18 3.13 8.37
N TRP A 88 4.37 3.05 8.98
CA TRP A 88 5.60 2.66 8.26
C TRP A 88 5.56 1.22 7.76
N SER A 89 5.09 0.27 8.59
CA SER A 89 4.90 -1.11 8.17
C SER A 89 3.88 -1.22 7.03
N ALA A 90 2.75 -0.51 7.13
CA ALA A 90 1.73 -0.48 6.08
C ALA A 90 2.31 0.01 4.76
N LEU A 91 3.11 1.08 4.78
CA LEU A 91 3.74 1.63 3.60
C LEU A 91 4.76 0.67 2.97
N LEU A 92 5.56 -0.02 3.79
CA LEU A 92 6.50 -1.04 3.33
C LEU A 92 5.78 -2.25 2.70
N TRP A 93 4.71 -2.73 3.33
CA TRP A 93 3.88 -3.81 2.79
C TRP A 93 3.15 -3.38 1.51
N ALA A 94 2.67 -2.14 1.46
CA ALA A 94 2.06 -1.53 0.28
C ALA A 94 3.06 -1.47 -0.89
N TRP A 95 4.30 -1.05 -0.62
CA TRP A 95 5.39 -1.07 -1.60
C TRP A 95 5.63 -2.50 -2.11
N GLY A 96 5.76 -3.48 -1.20
CA GLY A 96 5.98 -4.88 -1.56
C GLY A 96 4.86 -5.47 -2.41
N THR A 97 3.60 -5.23 -2.05
CA THR A 97 2.46 -5.75 -2.83
C THR A 97 2.32 -5.08 -4.20
N VAL A 98 2.65 -3.78 -4.33
CA VAL A 98 2.70 -3.08 -5.62
C VAL A 98 3.79 -3.67 -6.51
N MET A 99 4.99 -3.90 -5.97
CA MET A 99 6.07 -4.57 -6.69
C MET A 99 5.63 -5.95 -7.19
N LEU A 100 5.03 -6.77 -6.33
CA LEU A 100 4.48 -8.08 -6.71
C LEU A 100 3.41 -7.96 -7.81
N GLY A 101 2.50 -6.99 -7.71
CA GLY A 101 1.45 -6.75 -8.70
C GLY A 101 2.00 -6.30 -10.07
N LEU A 102 3.03 -5.45 -10.08
CA LEU A 102 3.72 -5.01 -11.29
C LEU A 102 4.47 -6.18 -11.95
N VAL A 103 5.18 -7.00 -11.17
CA VAL A 103 5.85 -8.22 -11.68
C VAL A 103 4.83 -9.21 -12.23
N LEU A 104 3.73 -9.46 -11.51
CA LEU A 104 2.69 -10.40 -11.91
C LEU A 104 1.98 -9.98 -13.21
N SER A 105 1.82 -8.68 -13.44
CA SER A 105 1.14 -8.13 -14.62
C SER A 105 2.07 -7.77 -15.79
N GLY A 106 3.38 -7.82 -15.58
CA GLY A 106 4.41 -7.53 -16.57
C GLY A 106 4.78 -8.70 -17.49
N PRO A 107 5.75 -8.51 -18.39
CA PRO A 107 6.30 -9.59 -19.21
C PRO A 107 7.02 -10.61 -18.33
N ARG A 108 6.81 -11.91 -18.63
CA ARG A 108 7.47 -13.00 -17.90
C ARG A 108 8.93 -13.14 -18.28
N THR A 109 9.74 -13.47 -17.28
CA THR A 109 11.14 -13.87 -17.44
C THR A 109 11.34 -15.26 -16.85
N ALA A 110 12.29 -16.04 -17.37
CA ALA A 110 12.55 -17.41 -16.91
C ALA A 110 12.92 -17.52 -15.42
N ARG A 111 13.42 -16.44 -14.81
CA ARG A 111 13.85 -16.40 -13.39
C ARG A 111 12.73 -16.09 -12.39
N GLN A 112 11.49 -15.88 -12.84
CA GLN A 112 10.38 -15.53 -11.94
C GLN A 112 9.77 -16.77 -11.28
N PRO A 113 9.32 -16.66 -10.02
CA PRO A 113 8.55 -17.73 -9.39
C PRO A 113 7.29 -18.09 -10.19
N PRO A 114 6.75 -19.31 -9.99
CA PRO A 114 5.50 -19.71 -10.62
C PRO A 114 4.38 -18.69 -10.36
N ARG A 115 3.53 -18.47 -11.38
CA ARG A 115 2.44 -17.49 -11.34
C ARG A 115 1.57 -17.63 -10.08
N ARG A 116 1.20 -18.87 -9.75
CA ARG A 116 0.35 -19.19 -8.61
C ARG A 116 0.98 -18.76 -7.28
N THR A 117 2.30 -18.85 -7.17
CA THR A 117 3.06 -18.41 -5.99
C THR A 117 3.02 -16.88 -5.88
N LEU A 118 3.33 -16.16 -6.97
CA LEU A 118 3.25 -14.70 -7.00
C LEU A 118 1.84 -14.18 -6.70
N GLU A 119 0.81 -14.84 -7.25
CA GLU A 119 -0.59 -14.53 -6.96
C GLU A 119 -0.98 -14.81 -5.51
N ARG A 120 -0.40 -15.83 -4.88
CA ARG A 120 -0.59 -16.09 -3.45
C ARG A 120 0.06 -14.99 -2.62
N TRP A 121 1.34 -14.68 -2.86
CA TRP A 121 2.06 -13.63 -2.13
C TRP A 121 1.38 -12.28 -2.28
N HIS A 122 1.05 -11.87 -3.51
CA HIS A 122 0.35 -10.60 -3.74
C HIS A 122 -0.99 -10.53 -2.97
N ARG A 123 -1.75 -11.62 -2.89
CA ARG A 123 -3.00 -11.66 -2.12
C ARG A 123 -2.78 -11.56 -0.62
N THR A 124 -1.86 -12.35 -0.06
CA THR A 124 -1.60 -12.34 1.39
C THR A 124 -1.02 -11.01 1.83
N THR A 125 -0.02 -10.49 1.11
CA THR A 125 0.60 -9.20 1.41
C THR A 125 -0.39 -8.04 1.24
N SER A 126 -1.34 -8.12 0.30
CA SER A 126 -2.41 -7.11 0.17
C SER A 126 -3.37 -7.12 1.36
N LEU A 127 -3.77 -8.30 1.86
CA LEU A 127 -4.61 -8.40 3.05
C LEU A 127 -3.91 -7.80 4.28
N THR A 128 -2.63 -8.16 4.46
CA THR A 128 -1.80 -7.62 5.55
C THR A 128 -1.63 -6.11 5.42
N THR A 129 -1.42 -5.59 4.20
CA THR A 129 -1.35 -4.14 3.94
C THR A 129 -2.62 -3.44 4.42
N THR A 130 -3.80 -3.92 4.01
CA THR A 130 -5.08 -3.33 4.42
C THR A 130 -5.27 -3.41 5.94
N ALA A 131 -4.89 -4.52 6.57
CA ALA A 131 -4.96 -4.67 8.02
C ALA A 131 -4.04 -3.68 8.76
N LEU A 132 -2.80 -3.50 8.30
CA LEU A 132 -1.87 -2.53 8.86
C LEU A 132 -2.35 -1.08 8.68
N MET A 133 -2.89 -0.73 7.50
CA MET A 133 -3.49 0.59 7.26
C MET A 133 -4.66 0.86 8.21
N PHE A 134 -5.51 -0.13 8.42
CA PHE A 134 -6.64 0.00 9.35
C PHE A 134 -6.16 0.11 10.81
N ALA A 135 -5.18 -0.70 11.21
CA ALA A 135 -4.57 -0.64 12.54
C ALA A 135 -3.88 0.71 12.80
N HIS A 136 -3.21 1.29 11.79
CA HIS A 136 -2.63 2.63 11.86
C HIS A 136 -3.68 3.69 12.20
N ALA A 137 -4.78 3.74 11.44
CA ALA A 137 -5.88 4.68 11.67
C ALA A 137 -6.56 4.44 13.03
N LEU A 138 -6.78 3.18 13.41
CA LEU A 138 -7.41 2.83 14.68
C LEU A 138 -6.54 3.22 15.88
N MET A 139 -5.22 3.00 15.80
CA MET A 139 -4.29 3.39 16.86
C MET A 139 -4.18 4.91 17.00
N PHE A 140 -4.27 5.65 15.90
CA PHE A 140 -4.35 7.10 15.93
C PHE A 140 -5.63 7.57 16.63
N ALA A 141 -6.79 7.02 16.25
CA ALA A 141 -8.06 7.32 16.91
C ALA A 141 -8.00 6.99 18.42
N ALA A 142 -7.45 5.82 18.77
CA ALA A 142 -7.34 5.39 20.15
C ALA A 142 -6.41 6.31 20.97
N GLU A 143 -5.35 6.85 20.35
CA GLU A 143 -4.52 7.88 20.96
C GLU A 143 -5.29 9.17 21.21
N LEU A 144 -6.07 9.65 20.25
CA LEU A 144 -6.90 10.86 20.42
C LEU A 144 -7.92 10.70 21.55
N VAL A 145 -8.56 9.53 21.65
CA VAL A 145 -9.46 9.22 22.78
C VAL A 145 -8.68 9.31 24.08
N ARG A 146 -7.49 8.72 24.17
CA ARG A 146 -6.73 8.65 25.42
C ARG A 146 -6.15 10.00 25.85
N HIS A 147 -5.64 10.78 24.90
CA HIS A 147 -4.88 12.00 25.18
C HIS A 147 -5.75 13.14 25.71
N ASP A 148 -6.92 13.38 25.11
CA ASP A 148 -7.80 14.47 25.55
C ASP A 148 -8.79 13.98 26.61
N THR A 149 -8.50 14.24 27.89
CA THR A 149 -9.35 13.81 29.02
C THR A 149 -10.37 14.85 29.45
N ARG A 150 -10.38 16.05 28.86
CA ARG A 150 -11.29 17.14 29.26
C ARG A 150 -12.76 16.86 28.92
N PRO A 151 -13.11 16.37 27.72
CA PRO A 151 -14.50 16.09 27.36
C PRO A 151 -15.01 14.80 28.00
N ALA A 152 -16.33 14.66 28.07
CA ALA A 152 -16.96 13.38 28.43
C ALA A 152 -16.54 12.26 27.46
N TRP A 153 -16.53 11.01 27.95
CA TRP A 153 -16.10 9.83 27.19
C TRP A 153 -16.72 9.72 25.79
N LEU A 154 -18.03 9.92 25.67
CA LEU A 154 -18.73 9.78 24.39
C LEU A 154 -18.29 10.86 23.38
N THR A 155 -18.07 12.09 23.86
CA THR A 155 -17.58 13.20 23.04
C THR A 155 -16.17 12.92 22.54
N ARG A 156 -15.29 12.40 23.41
CA ARG A 156 -13.91 11.97 23.05
C ARG A 156 -13.90 10.89 21.99
N LEU A 157 -14.79 9.89 22.14
CA LEU A 157 -14.90 8.81 21.17
C LEU A 157 -15.37 9.34 19.80
N TRP A 158 -16.35 10.23 19.80
CA TRP A 158 -16.85 10.83 18.57
C TRP A 158 -15.83 11.74 17.90
N SER A 159 -15.16 12.63 18.65
CA SER A 159 -14.14 13.52 18.09
C SER A 159 -12.99 12.72 17.49
N ALA A 160 -12.47 11.74 18.23
CA ALA A 160 -11.40 10.86 17.73
C ALA A 160 -11.81 10.08 16.47
N PHE A 161 -13.06 9.60 16.42
CA PHE A 161 -13.60 8.97 15.22
C PHE A 161 -13.66 9.95 14.05
N ALA A 162 -14.17 11.15 14.28
CA ALA A 162 -14.34 12.16 13.25
C ALA A 162 -12.98 12.63 12.70
N ASP A 163 -12.03 12.93 13.59
CA ASP A 163 -10.64 13.28 13.23
C ASP A 163 -9.93 12.20 12.41
N SER A 164 -10.21 10.92 12.72
CA SER A 164 -9.50 9.80 12.09
C SER A 164 -10.19 9.29 10.82
N PHE A 165 -11.53 9.32 10.76
CA PHE A 165 -12.31 8.66 9.72
C PHE A 165 -13.22 9.59 8.91
N VAL A 166 -13.59 10.78 9.39
CA VAL A 166 -14.49 11.66 8.63
C VAL A 166 -13.66 12.59 7.73
N PRO A 167 -13.80 12.52 6.39
CA PRO A 167 -13.08 13.41 5.48
C PRO A 167 -13.37 14.88 5.73
N GLY A 168 -12.31 15.66 5.91
CA GLY A 168 -12.39 17.11 6.10
C GLY A 168 -12.78 17.55 7.52
N TRP A 169 -12.92 16.62 8.47
CA TRP A 169 -13.22 16.96 9.86
C TRP A 169 -11.98 17.50 10.61
N TYR A 170 -10.83 16.88 10.38
CA TYR A 170 -9.59 17.30 11.02
C TYR A 170 -9.20 18.72 10.58
N ASP A 171 -9.07 19.62 11.54
CA ASP A 171 -9.09 21.06 11.29
C ASP A 171 -7.75 21.77 11.56
N SER A 172 -6.64 21.03 11.74
CA SER A 172 -5.35 21.65 12.10
C SER A 172 -4.22 21.44 11.08
N GLY A 173 -3.45 22.51 10.88
CA GLY A 173 -2.17 22.55 10.16
C GLY A 173 -2.16 21.84 8.81
N THR A 174 -1.07 21.12 8.52
CA THR A 174 -0.95 20.27 7.32
C THR A 174 -1.88 19.07 7.33
N GLY A 175 -2.48 18.74 8.47
CA GLY A 175 -3.41 17.61 8.64
C GLY A 175 -4.71 17.80 7.86
N GLN A 176 -5.17 19.04 7.70
CA GLN A 176 -6.38 19.38 6.93
C GLN A 176 -6.35 18.81 5.49
N ILE A 177 -5.17 18.71 4.88
CA ILE A 177 -5.00 18.13 3.54
C ILE A 177 -4.53 16.68 3.64
N ALA A 178 -3.56 16.41 4.51
CA ALA A 178 -2.89 15.12 4.51
C ALA A 178 -3.74 13.99 5.10
N ILE A 179 -4.59 14.26 6.10
CA ILE A 179 -5.47 13.24 6.69
C ILE A 179 -6.55 12.80 5.69
N PRO A 180 -7.26 13.69 4.97
CA PRO A 180 -8.16 13.27 3.90
C PRO A 180 -7.50 12.42 2.82
N ILE A 181 -6.24 12.67 2.48
CA ILE A 181 -5.47 11.83 1.54
C ILE A 181 -5.27 10.42 2.12
N GLY A 182 -4.91 10.29 3.40
CA GLY A 182 -4.76 9.01 4.09
C GLY A 182 -6.08 8.25 4.21
N GLN A 183 -7.16 8.96 4.56
CA GLN A 183 -8.52 8.42 4.61
C GLN A 183 -8.98 7.92 3.23
N ALA A 184 -8.73 8.70 2.17
CA ALA A 184 -9.01 8.28 0.79
C ALA A 184 -8.22 7.02 0.41
N ALA A 185 -6.95 6.91 0.82
CA ALA A 185 -6.16 5.70 0.61
C ALA A 185 -6.79 4.49 1.31
N LEU A 186 -7.17 4.60 2.59
CA LEU A 186 -7.84 3.54 3.34
C LEU A 186 -9.20 3.15 2.72
N TYR A 187 -10.01 4.14 2.37
CA TYR A 187 -11.34 3.96 1.77
C TYR A 187 -11.31 3.40 0.36
N LEU A 188 -10.22 3.56 -0.37
CA LEU A 188 -10.00 2.84 -1.62
C LEU A 188 -9.43 1.44 -1.38
N ALA A 189 -8.50 1.28 -0.44
CA ALA A 189 -7.82 0.01 -0.17
C ALA A 189 -8.79 -1.10 0.26
N VAL A 190 -9.71 -0.82 1.18
CA VAL A 190 -10.66 -1.80 1.72
C VAL A 190 -11.56 -2.38 0.62
N PRO A 191 -12.37 -1.58 -0.11
CA PRO A 191 -13.24 -2.12 -1.14
C PRO A 191 -12.45 -2.73 -2.31
N LEU A 192 -11.37 -2.11 -2.79
CA LEU A 192 -10.59 -2.66 -3.91
C LEU A 192 -9.91 -3.99 -3.56
N GLY A 193 -9.46 -4.15 -2.31
CA GLY A 193 -8.92 -5.42 -1.80
C GLY A 193 -10.00 -6.50 -1.71
N LEU A 194 -11.15 -6.20 -1.10
CA LEU A 194 -12.26 -7.14 -0.95
C LEU A 194 -12.94 -7.50 -2.28
N LEU A 195 -12.89 -6.60 -3.26
CA LEU A 195 -13.48 -6.80 -4.58
C LEU A 195 -12.88 -8.02 -5.30
N PHE A 196 -11.69 -8.49 -4.92
CA PHE A 196 -11.12 -9.74 -5.40
C PHE A 196 -12.03 -10.96 -5.13
N TYR A 197 -12.69 -11.02 -3.97
CA TYR A 197 -13.53 -12.15 -3.58
C TYR A 197 -14.87 -12.19 -4.33
N VAL A 198 -15.36 -11.03 -4.77
CA VAL A 198 -16.59 -10.90 -5.57
C VAL A 198 -16.32 -10.74 -7.07
N ARG A 199 -15.06 -10.87 -7.52
CA ARG A 199 -14.64 -10.69 -8.92
C ARG A 199 -15.42 -11.56 -9.92
N HIS A 200 -15.92 -12.71 -9.45
CA HIS A 200 -16.72 -13.64 -10.26
C HIS A 200 -18.07 -13.03 -10.69
N ARG A 201 -18.61 -12.06 -9.94
CA ARG A 201 -19.88 -11.39 -10.24
C ARG A 201 -19.74 -10.22 -11.23
N ILE A 202 -18.65 -9.45 -11.12
CA ILE A 202 -18.44 -8.24 -11.94
C ILE A 202 -17.71 -8.50 -13.27
N GLY A 203 -17.17 -9.71 -13.44
CA GLY A 203 -16.47 -10.12 -14.63
C GLY A 203 -15.01 -9.62 -14.72
N PRO A 204 -14.18 -10.29 -15.54
CA PRO A 204 -12.74 -10.08 -15.54
C PRO A 204 -12.31 -8.73 -16.14
N ARG A 205 -13.12 -8.11 -17.02
CA ARG A 205 -12.81 -6.79 -17.61
C ARG A 205 -12.99 -5.67 -16.58
N THR A 206 -14.13 -5.64 -15.90
CA THR A 206 -14.47 -4.66 -14.87
C THR A 206 -13.50 -4.75 -13.70
N TRP A 207 -13.25 -5.97 -13.19
CA TRP A 207 -12.28 -6.20 -12.12
C TRP A 207 -10.91 -5.58 -12.42
N ARG A 208 -10.36 -5.82 -13.62
CA ARG A 208 -9.05 -5.24 -13.99
C ARG A 208 -9.05 -3.72 -14.06
N ARG A 209 -10.15 -3.10 -14.49
CA ARG A 209 -10.25 -1.63 -14.52
C ARG A 209 -10.24 -1.07 -13.10
N LEU A 210 -11.06 -1.63 -12.22
CA LEU A 210 -11.15 -1.21 -10.82
C LEU A 210 -9.84 -1.48 -10.07
N HIS A 211 -9.25 -2.66 -10.24
CA HIS A 211 -8.01 -3.03 -9.56
C HIS A 211 -6.81 -2.14 -9.97
N ARG A 212 -6.82 -1.51 -11.15
CA ARG A 212 -5.76 -0.55 -11.53
C ARG A 212 -5.72 0.67 -10.61
N PHE A 213 -6.83 1.03 -9.97
CA PHE A 213 -6.87 2.13 -8.99
C PHE A 213 -6.14 1.81 -7.68
N VAL A 214 -5.72 0.56 -7.46
CA VAL A 214 -4.84 0.21 -6.32
C VAL A 214 -3.50 0.96 -6.41
N LEU A 215 -3.05 1.34 -7.62
CA LEU A 215 -1.87 2.19 -7.74
C LEU A 215 -2.11 3.59 -7.13
N ALA A 216 -3.33 4.12 -7.23
CA ALA A 216 -3.68 5.39 -6.59
C ALA A 216 -3.65 5.27 -5.06
N VAL A 217 -4.07 4.14 -4.49
CA VAL A 217 -3.92 3.87 -3.04
C VAL A 217 -2.47 4.04 -2.62
N TYR A 218 -1.54 3.42 -3.34
CA TYR A 218 -0.11 3.53 -3.02
C TYR A 218 0.41 4.97 -3.13
N VAL A 219 0.06 5.69 -4.21
CA VAL A 219 0.47 7.09 -4.39
C VAL A 219 -0.09 7.98 -3.27
N LEU A 220 -1.36 7.81 -2.92
CA LEU A 220 -1.99 8.54 -1.81
C LEU A 220 -1.31 8.20 -0.48
N SER A 221 -0.97 6.94 -0.22
CA SER A 221 -0.21 6.55 0.98
C SER A 221 1.17 7.21 1.06
N VAL A 222 1.93 7.21 -0.04
CA VAL A 222 3.24 7.89 -0.09
C VAL A 222 3.09 9.38 0.17
N TRP A 223 2.09 10.03 -0.45
CA TRP A 223 1.86 11.45 -0.24
C TRP A 223 1.38 11.78 1.17
N HIS A 224 0.47 10.97 1.72
CA HIS A 224 0.05 11.08 3.12
C HIS A 224 1.26 11.05 4.06
N THR A 225 2.19 10.10 3.85
CA THR A 225 3.43 10.02 4.63
C THR A 225 4.31 11.25 4.42
N LEU A 226 4.55 11.70 3.19
CA LEU A 226 5.40 12.88 2.93
C LEU A 226 4.83 14.19 3.49
N LEU A 227 3.49 14.32 3.55
CA LEU A 227 2.81 15.53 4.02
C LEU A 227 2.59 15.57 5.54
N TYR A 228 2.40 14.41 6.18
CA TYR A 228 2.03 14.33 7.60
C TYR A 228 2.97 13.50 8.48
N GLY A 229 3.87 12.73 7.88
CA GLY A 229 4.83 11.93 8.63
C GLY A 229 5.88 12.80 9.31
N THR A 230 5.85 12.83 10.64
CA THR A 230 6.83 13.58 11.46
C THR A 230 8.28 13.14 11.18
N ASN A 231 8.50 11.85 10.94
CA ASN A 231 9.81 11.28 10.60
C ASN A 231 10.34 11.70 9.21
N VAL A 232 9.50 12.28 8.35
CA VAL A 232 9.90 12.80 7.02
C VAL A 232 9.62 14.29 6.89
N TRP A 233 9.35 14.97 8.00
CA TRP A 233 9.04 16.40 8.03
C TRP A 233 10.23 17.25 7.58
N TYR A 234 11.43 16.85 8.02
CA TYR A 234 12.70 17.46 7.66
C TYR A 234 13.39 16.70 6.52
N GLY A 235 14.37 17.33 5.88
CA GLY A 235 15.25 16.73 4.86
C GLY A 235 16.27 15.75 5.46
N GLU A 236 15.78 14.75 6.20
CA GLU A 236 16.60 13.72 6.86
C GLU A 236 16.50 12.38 6.11
N TRP A 237 17.37 11.43 6.50
CA TRP A 237 17.49 10.13 5.83
C TRP A 237 16.17 9.36 5.61
N PRO A 238 15.13 9.37 6.49
CA PRO A 238 13.91 8.61 6.24
C PRO A 238 13.18 9.12 5.00
N ARG A 239 13.23 10.43 4.75
CA ARG A 239 12.62 11.07 3.58
C ARG A 239 13.37 10.72 2.30
N THR A 240 14.70 10.75 2.35
CA THR A 240 15.55 10.32 1.23
C THR A 240 15.32 8.86 0.87
N VAL A 241 15.28 7.96 1.87
CA VAL A 241 14.98 6.53 1.66
C VAL A 241 13.60 6.35 1.05
N LEU A 242 12.60 7.11 1.50
CA LEU A 242 11.25 7.05 0.94
C LEU A 242 11.24 7.39 -0.56
N TRP A 243 11.99 8.41 -0.99
CA TRP A 243 12.16 8.75 -2.40
C TRP A 243 12.90 7.66 -3.19
N LEU A 244 13.99 7.12 -2.64
CA LEU A 244 14.75 6.05 -3.28
C LEU A 244 13.91 4.79 -3.51
N LEU A 245 13.02 4.45 -2.58
CA LEU A 245 12.10 3.31 -2.71
C LEU A 245 11.10 3.48 -3.86
N GLN A 246 10.86 4.70 -4.34
CA GLN A 246 9.98 4.93 -5.49
C GLN A 246 10.62 4.56 -6.83
N ILE A 247 11.96 4.57 -6.91
CA ILE A 247 12.71 4.24 -8.13
C ILE A 247 12.31 2.86 -8.70
N PRO A 248 12.39 1.75 -7.94
CA PRO A 248 12.03 0.43 -8.48
C PRO A 248 10.55 0.34 -8.90
N VAL A 249 9.64 1.00 -8.19
CA VAL A 249 8.22 1.06 -8.55
C VAL A 249 8.04 1.78 -9.88
N ALA A 250 8.68 2.94 -10.03
CA ALA A 250 8.62 3.77 -11.22
C ALA A 250 9.21 3.05 -12.45
N LEU A 251 10.37 2.40 -12.29
CA LEU A 251 11.01 1.60 -13.34
C LEU A 251 10.11 0.44 -13.79
N LEU A 252 9.56 -0.34 -12.86
CA LEU A 252 8.66 -1.44 -13.20
C LEU A 252 7.37 -0.95 -13.88
N LEU A 253 6.85 0.21 -13.46
CA LEU A 253 5.68 0.82 -14.08
C LEU A 253 5.99 1.22 -15.53
N VAL A 254 7.14 1.84 -15.80
CA VAL A 254 7.58 2.16 -17.17
C VAL A 254 7.74 0.91 -18.01
N VAL A 255 8.44 -0.13 -17.49
CA VAL A 255 8.63 -1.40 -18.19
C VAL A 255 7.28 -2.02 -18.56
N ARG A 256 6.33 -2.03 -17.63
CA ARG A 256 4.96 -2.53 -17.85
C ARG A 256 4.23 -1.75 -18.93
N LEU A 257 4.31 -0.42 -18.92
CA LEU A 257 3.62 0.43 -19.89
C LEU A 257 4.27 0.36 -21.28
N ALA A 258 5.59 0.17 -21.35
CA ALA A 258 6.37 0.01 -22.58
C ALA A 258 6.19 -1.38 -23.20
N ARG A 259 6.14 -2.43 -22.37
CA ARG A 259 6.03 -3.84 -22.78
C ARG A 259 4.76 -4.48 -22.21
N PRO A 260 3.55 -4.05 -22.62
CA PRO A 260 2.32 -4.59 -22.09
C PRO A 260 2.16 -6.07 -22.48
N ALA A 261 1.78 -6.89 -21.51
CA ALA A 261 1.63 -8.34 -21.69
C ALA A 261 0.51 -8.70 -22.68
N ARG A 262 -0.48 -7.83 -22.87
CA ARG A 262 -1.62 -8.07 -23.75
C ARG A 262 -1.49 -7.28 -25.04
N ARG A 263 -1.75 -7.92 -26.19
CA ARG A 263 -1.77 -7.26 -27.50
C ARG A 263 -2.71 -6.05 -27.53
N ALA A 264 -3.88 -6.17 -26.90
CA ALA A 264 -4.88 -5.10 -26.82
C ALA A 264 -4.41 -3.84 -26.08
N GLU A 265 -3.36 -3.93 -25.27
CA GLU A 265 -2.80 -2.82 -24.47
C GLU A 265 -1.57 -2.15 -25.14
N ARG A 266 -1.11 -2.67 -26.27
CA ARG A 266 -0.01 -2.07 -27.05
C ARG A 266 -0.44 -0.73 -27.65
N LEU A 267 0.48 0.21 -27.75
CA LEU A 267 0.32 1.39 -28.62
C LEU A 267 0.49 0.89 -30.06
N GLY A 268 -0.61 0.70 -30.77
CA GLY A 268 -0.60 0.52 -32.23
C GLY A 268 -0.67 1.87 -32.93
N ALA A 269 -0.63 1.87 -34.28
CA ALA A 269 -0.97 3.05 -35.06
C ALA A 269 -2.47 3.38 -34.88
N PRO A 270 -2.83 4.64 -34.56
CA PRO A 270 -4.23 5.04 -34.52
C PRO A 270 -4.87 4.89 -35.92
N GLY A 271 -6.13 4.47 -35.99
CA GLY A 271 -6.90 4.40 -37.23
C GLY A 271 -6.67 3.16 -38.12
N ARG A 272 -5.78 2.23 -37.76
CA ARG A 272 -5.68 0.93 -38.44
C ARG A 272 -6.91 0.04 -38.15
N PRO A 273 -7.38 -0.77 -39.11
CA PRO A 273 -8.39 -1.80 -38.83
C PRO A 273 -7.94 -2.71 -37.67
N GLY A 274 -8.72 -2.74 -36.58
CA GLY A 274 -8.39 -3.48 -35.35
C GLY A 274 -7.44 -2.76 -34.36
N GLY A 275 -7.06 -1.51 -34.62
CA GLY A 275 -6.28 -0.66 -33.72
C GLY A 275 -7.13 0.05 -32.64
N PRO A 276 -6.49 0.64 -31.60
CA PRO A 276 -7.19 1.42 -30.59
C PRO A 276 -7.81 2.69 -31.20
N ARG A 277 -8.98 3.08 -30.70
CA ARG A 277 -9.61 4.38 -31.06
C ARG A 277 -8.73 5.54 -30.59
N LEU A 278 -8.81 6.70 -31.25
CA LEU A 278 -8.03 7.90 -30.91
C LEU A 278 -8.04 8.23 -29.40
N PRO A 279 -9.19 8.25 -28.70
CA PRO A 279 -9.22 8.53 -27.25
C PRO A 279 -8.50 7.48 -26.41
N GLU A 280 -8.53 6.22 -26.81
CA GLU A 280 -7.80 5.16 -26.10
C GLU A 280 -6.30 5.26 -26.36
N TRP A 281 -5.92 5.62 -27.58
CA TRP A 281 -4.54 5.83 -27.95
C TRP A 281 -3.94 7.00 -27.17
N THR A 282 -4.63 8.15 -27.13
CA THR A 282 -4.17 9.34 -26.40
C THR A 282 -4.06 9.06 -24.92
N ALA A 283 -5.05 8.39 -24.30
CA ALA A 283 -4.98 8.00 -22.89
C ALA A 283 -3.76 7.11 -22.59
N ARG A 284 -3.41 6.16 -23.47
CA ARG A 284 -2.22 5.30 -23.29
C ARG A 284 -0.92 6.07 -23.49
N ALA A 285 -0.87 6.98 -24.46
CA ALA A 285 0.30 7.82 -24.73
C ALA A 285 0.56 8.77 -23.54
N LEU A 286 -0.47 9.48 -23.07
CA LEU A 286 -0.41 10.34 -21.90
C LEU A 286 -0.01 9.55 -20.64
N GLY A 287 -0.57 8.36 -20.43
CA GLY A 287 -0.18 7.51 -19.30
C GLY A 287 1.31 7.11 -19.31
N ARG A 288 1.90 6.89 -20.49
CA ARG A 288 3.35 6.63 -20.62
C ARG A 288 4.19 7.87 -20.37
N LEU A 289 3.77 9.01 -20.92
CA LEU A 289 4.44 10.29 -20.70
C LEU A 289 4.41 10.66 -19.21
N ALA A 290 3.26 10.52 -18.55
CA ALA A 290 3.12 10.76 -17.12
C ALA A 290 4.03 9.84 -16.29
N ALA A 291 4.12 8.55 -16.63
CA ALA A 291 5.02 7.63 -15.95
C ALA A 291 6.50 7.99 -16.16
N ALA A 292 6.89 8.37 -17.38
CA ALA A 292 8.26 8.80 -17.67
C ALA A 292 8.61 10.11 -16.94
N ALA A 293 7.69 11.08 -16.91
CA ALA A 293 7.84 12.32 -16.17
C ALA A 293 7.95 12.07 -14.66
N ALA A 294 7.16 11.15 -14.10
CA ALA A 294 7.26 10.76 -12.69
C ALA A 294 8.63 10.16 -12.36
N VAL A 295 9.18 9.30 -13.23
CA VAL A 295 10.54 8.76 -13.06
C VAL A 295 11.58 9.87 -13.09
N ALA A 296 11.50 10.76 -14.08
CA ALA A 296 12.42 11.88 -14.20
C ALA A 296 12.35 12.80 -12.96
N GLY A 297 11.14 13.06 -12.45
CA GLY A 297 10.94 13.83 -11.22
C GLY A 297 11.55 13.15 -9.99
N ILE A 298 11.31 11.85 -9.79
CA ILE A 298 11.92 11.08 -8.69
C ILE A 298 13.45 11.11 -8.78
N LEU A 299 14.02 10.92 -9.97
CA LEU A 299 15.46 10.97 -10.16
C LEU A 299 16.02 12.37 -9.91
N ALA A 300 15.33 13.41 -10.37
CA ALA A 300 15.73 14.79 -10.12
C ALA A 300 15.74 15.11 -8.62
N VAL A 301 14.72 14.68 -7.88
CA VAL A 301 14.66 14.83 -6.41
C VAL A 301 15.84 14.12 -5.75
N VAL A 302 16.10 12.86 -6.11
CA VAL A 302 17.17 12.06 -5.51
C VAL A 302 18.56 12.64 -5.83
N VAL A 303 18.81 13.05 -7.07
CA VAL A 303 20.12 13.56 -7.51
C VAL A 303 20.38 14.97 -6.98
N SER A 304 19.37 15.83 -6.95
CA SER A 304 19.53 17.21 -6.47
C SER A 304 19.61 17.33 -4.95
N GLY A 305 19.18 16.30 -4.21
CA GLY A 305 19.00 16.37 -2.75
C GLY A 305 17.84 17.27 -2.30
N HIS A 306 17.11 17.90 -3.24
CA HIS A 306 15.97 18.75 -2.93
C HIS A 306 14.71 17.89 -2.77
N ASP A 307 14.64 17.16 -1.65
CA ASP A 307 13.56 16.22 -1.36
C ASP A 307 12.27 16.87 -0.84
N GLY A 308 12.26 18.21 -0.73
CA GLY A 308 11.16 19.03 -0.22
C GLY A 308 11.04 19.03 1.30
N GLY A 309 12.03 18.48 2.01
CA GLY A 309 12.09 18.50 3.46
C GLY A 309 12.35 19.90 4.00
N ARG A 310 11.83 20.18 5.20
CA ARG A 310 12.13 21.43 5.90
C ARG A 310 13.52 21.37 6.53
N THR A 311 14.13 22.52 6.78
CA THR A 311 15.34 22.61 7.60
C THR A 311 14.98 22.40 9.05
N ARG A 312 15.72 21.54 9.75
CA ARG A 312 15.57 21.34 11.19
C ARG A 312 16.11 22.55 11.95
N PRO A 313 15.36 23.19 12.86
CA PRO A 313 15.88 24.25 13.71
C PRO A 313 17.07 23.74 14.54
N ALA A 314 18.08 24.60 14.75
CA ALA A 314 19.27 24.26 15.54
C ALA A 314 18.95 24.10 17.03
N ASP A 315 18.00 24.89 17.53
CA ASP A 315 17.53 24.84 18.91
C ASP A 315 16.11 24.23 18.97
N PRO A 316 15.81 23.40 19.97
CA PRO A 316 14.44 22.94 20.20
C PRO A 316 13.54 24.16 20.44
N PRO A 317 12.33 24.20 19.86
CA PRO A 317 11.40 25.30 20.14
C PRO A 317 11.19 25.40 21.65
N ALA A 318 11.19 26.62 22.19
CA ALA A 318 10.88 26.83 23.59
C ALA A 318 9.58 26.10 23.93
N SER A 319 9.64 25.14 24.84
CA SER A 319 8.46 24.54 25.45
C SER A 319 7.79 25.65 26.25
N THR A 320 6.99 26.50 25.61
CA THR A 320 6.05 27.34 26.35
C THR A 320 5.09 26.36 27.01
N PRO A 321 5.07 26.26 28.35
CA PRO A 321 3.98 25.59 29.01
C PRO A 321 2.73 26.33 28.52
N HIS A 322 1.80 25.65 27.87
CA HIS A 322 0.49 26.23 27.71
C HIS A 322 -0.06 26.40 29.12
N ASP A 323 0.00 27.62 29.65
CA ASP A 323 -0.83 28.02 30.77
C ASP A 323 -2.26 27.71 30.33
N HIS A 324 -2.84 26.68 30.94
CA HIS A 324 -4.27 26.50 30.94
C HIS A 324 -4.83 27.64 31.79
N GLY A 325 -4.97 28.80 31.15
CA GLY A 325 -5.73 29.93 31.67
C GLY A 325 -7.12 29.41 32.04
N SER A 326 -7.35 29.36 33.34
CA SER A 326 -8.67 29.23 33.93
C SER A 326 -9.43 30.53 33.68
N ASP A 327 -10.30 30.51 32.68
CA ASP A 327 -11.48 31.37 32.58
C ASP A 327 -12.70 30.47 32.31
#